data_AF-A0A1Q7MKY6-F1
#
_entry.id   AF-A0A1Q7MKY6-F1
#
_cell.length_a   1.000
_cell.length_b   1.000
_cell.length_c   1.000
_cell.angle_alpha   90.00
_cell.angle_beta   90.00
_cell.angle_gamma   90.00
#
_symmetry.space_group_name_H-M   'P 1'
#
loop_
_entity.id
_entity.type
_entity.pdbx_description
1 polymer ?
#
loop_
_entity_poly.entity_id
_entity_poly.type
_entity_poly.pdbx_seq_one_letter_code
_entity_poly.pdbx_strand_id
1 'polypeptide(L)'
;MVAFPPRDTIRFSLPAVTHRCSDRRSLVLEAMSPEGSGVLVHLRYRDSVVTAAYRIAVPGDTTAPGATVAVRYLLREAGHAFFFDTGTVEVRRDGAKVGGRIQGSGIENAIRTPTRIEYRDVPLPRPTDTVPCAAQP
;
A
#
# COMPACT_ATOMS: atom_id res chain seq x y z
N MET A 1 -17.45 -9.85 28.50
CA MET A 1 -17.92 -8.60 27.87
C MET A 1 -16.67 -7.83 27.45
N VAL A 2 -16.30 -7.89 26.18
CA VAL A 2 -15.09 -7.21 25.66
C VAL A 2 -15.53 -5.83 25.22
N ALA A 3 -15.15 -4.81 25.99
CA ALA A 3 -15.33 -3.42 25.60
C ALA A 3 -14.23 -3.06 24.61
N PHE A 4 -14.61 -2.91 23.33
CA PHE A 4 -13.72 -2.45 22.27
C PHE A 4 -13.39 -0.96 22.49
N PRO A 5 -12.10 -0.56 22.52
CA PRO A 5 -11.77 0.84 22.70
C PRO A 5 -12.08 1.64 21.43
N PRO A 6 -12.46 2.93 21.51
CA PRO A 6 -12.89 3.74 20.35
C PRO A 6 -11.76 4.17 19.40
N ARG A 7 -10.57 3.55 19.49
CA ARG A 7 -9.32 3.96 18.81
C ARG A 7 -8.71 2.85 17.94
N ASP A 8 -9.51 1.95 17.37
CA ASP A 8 -9.05 0.83 16.53
C ASP A 8 -8.45 1.24 15.16
N THR A 9 -8.09 2.51 14.96
CA THR A 9 -7.52 2.99 13.70
C THR A 9 -6.01 3.15 13.82
N ILE A 10 -5.27 2.30 13.11
CA ILE A 10 -3.81 2.42 13.03
C ILE A 10 -3.46 3.47 11.97
N ARG A 11 -2.57 4.40 12.32
CA ARG A 11 -2.11 5.49 11.45
C ARG A 11 -0.61 5.39 11.24
N PHE A 12 -0.20 5.38 9.99
CA PHE A 12 1.20 5.34 9.59
C PHE A 12 1.56 6.59 8.78
N SER A 13 2.73 7.15 9.10
CA SER A 13 3.41 8.13 8.26
C SER A 13 4.85 7.64 8.11
N LEU A 14 5.20 7.16 6.91
CA LEU A 14 6.45 6.43 6.68
C LEU A 14 7.19 6.98 5.45
N PRO A 15 8.53 7.01 5.48
CA PRO A 15 9.31 7.20 4.26
C PRO A 15 9.07 6.00 3.33
N ALA A 16 8.84 6.28 2.05
CA ALA A 16 8.53 5.26 1.06
C ALA A 16 9.47 5.34 -0.14
N VAL A 17 9.64 4.20 -0.80
CA VAL A 17 10.41 4.02 -2.03
C VAL A 17 9.49 3.39 -3.06
N THR A 18 9.69 3.72 -4.34
CA THR A 18 8.92 3.08 -5.43
C THR A 18 9.83 2.38 -6.42
N HIS A 19 9.35 1.25 -6.92
CA HIS A 19 10.00 0.41 -7.92
C HIS A 19 9.02 0.16 -9.07
N ARG A 20 9.50 0.28 -10.32
CA ARG A 20 8.67 -0.01 -11.49
C ARG A 20 8.76 -1.50 -11.78
N CYS A 21 7.65 -2.11 -12.11
CA CYS A 21 7.63 -3.52 -12.44
C CYS A 21 8.02 -3.77 -13.90
N SER A 22 8.63 -4.92 -14.18
CA SER A 22 9.04 -5.30 -15.54
C SER A 22 7.88 -5.35 -16.55
N ASP A 23 6.64 -5.50 -16.08
CA ASP A 23 5.42 -5.40 -16.91
C ASP A 23 5.13 -3.99 -17.44
N ARG A 24 5.85 -2.97 -16.94
CA ARG A 24 5.72 -1.52 -17.22
C ARG A 24 4.33 -0.93 -16.97
N ARG A 25 3.39 -1.71 -16.44
CA ARG A 25 2.00 -1.33 -16.14
C ARG A 25 1.71 -1.34 -14.65
N SER A 26 2.71 -1.68 -13.84
CA SER A 26 2.60 -1.60 -12.40
C SER A 26 3.85 -1.02 -11.75
N LEU A 27 3.68 -0.61 -10.50
CA LEU A 27 4.76 -0.23 -9.60
C LEU A 27 4.50 -0.81 -8.23
N VAL A 28 5.56 -1.04 -7.49
CA VAL A 28 5.50 -1.35 -6.07
C VAL A 28 5.97 -0.12 -5.31
N LEU A 29 5.23 0.25 -4.27
CA LEU A 29 5.64 1.21 -3.27
C LEU A 29 5.86 0.47 -1.96
N GLU A 30 7.02 0.65 -1.36
CA GLU A 30 7.41 0.03 -0.10
C GLU A 30 7.72 1.13 0.90
N ALA A 31 7.17 1.03 2.11
CA ALA A 31 7.49 1.93 3.20
C ALA A 31 7.72 1.11 4.46
N MET A 32 8.77 1.41 5.20
CA MET A 32 9.10 0.71 6.44
C MET A 32 9.55 1.71 7.50
N SER A 33 9.04 1.53 8.71
CA SER A 33 9.45 2.23 9.92
C SER A 33 10.68 1.54 10.52
N PRO A 34 11.53 2.28 11.25
CA PRO A 34 12.67 1.69 11.95
C PRO A 34 12.29 0.57 12.92
N GLU A 35 11.08 0.64 13.47
CA GLU A 35 10.51 -0.35 14.39
C GLU A 35 9.98 -1.60 13.66
N GLY A 36 10.07 -1.67 12.33
CA GLY A 36 9.70 -2.86 11.55
C GLY A 36 8.24 -2.92 11.11
N SER A 37 7.44 -1.87 11.35
CA SER A 37 6.13 -1.72 10.73
C SER A 37 6.29 -1.22 9.30
N GLY A 38 5.45 -1.65 8.37
CA GLY A 38 5.59 -1.25 6.98
C GLY A 38 4.35 -1.51 6.14
N VAL A 39 4.37 -0.96 4.94
CA VAL A 39 3.35 -1.19 3.92
C VAL A 39 4.04 -1.56 2.62
N LEU A 40 3.41 -2.50 1.90
CA LEU A 40 3.70 -2.79 0.51
C LEU A 40 2.45 -2.53 -0.32
N VAL A 41 2.60 -1.72 -1.36
CA VAL A 41 1.51 -1.32 -2.26
C VAL A 41 1.89 -1.71 -3.67
N HIS A 42 1.16 -2.64 -4.26
CA HIS A 42 1.27 -2.93 -5.68
C HIS A 42 0.20 -2.15 -6.44
N LEU A 43 0.62 -1.09 -7.13
CA LEU A 43 -0.26 -0.21 -7.88
C LEU A 43 -0.20 -0.57 -9.37
N ARG A 44 -1.36 -0.88 -9.95
CA ARG A 44 -1.54 -1.16 -11.38
C ARG A 44 -2.21 0.02 -12.07
N TYR A 45 -1.65 0.42 -13.20
CA TYR A 45 -2.09 1.52 -14.03
C TYR A 45 -2.08 1.11 -15.50
N ARG A 46 -2.71 1.90 -16.39
CA ARG A 46 -2.75 1.57 -17.82
C ARG A 46 -1.42 1.88 -18.50
N ASP A 47 -1.09 3.16 -18.57
CA ASP A 47 0.10 3.65 -19.29
C ASP A 47 1.10 4.31 -18.34
N SER A 48 0.60 5.14 -17.44
CA SER A 48 1.41 5.80 -16.43
C SER A 48 0.65 6.04 -15.13
N VAL A 49 1.40 6.32 -14.06
CA VAL A 49 0.85 6.76 -12.79
C VAL A 49 0.27 8.16 -12.97
N VAL A 50 -0.96 8.34 -12.57
CA VAL A 50 -1.65 9.63 -12.60
C VAL A 50 -2.17 9.97 -11.22
N THR A 51 -2.47 11.25 -11.01
CA THR A 51 -3.22 11.68 -9.83
C THR A 51 -4.63 11.11 -9.92
N ALA A 52 -4.93 10.10 -9.12
CA ALA A 52 -6.21 9.39 -9.12
C ALA A 52 -6.42 8.59 -7.83
N ALA A 53 -7.67 8.20 -7.59
CA ALA A 53 -8.02 7.21 -6.58
C ALA A 53 -8.11 5.82 -7.22
N TYR A 54 -7.26 4.91 -6.76
CA TYR A 54 -7.24 3.51 -7.18
C TYR A 54 -7.99 2.68 -6.15
N ARG A 55 -8.99 1.90 -6.57
CA ARG A 55 -9.68 1.00 -5.66
C ARG A 55 -8.76 -0.13 -5.24
N ILE A 56 -8.91 -0.55 -3.98
CA ILE A 56 -8.31 -1.80 -3.52
C ILE A 56 -8.96 -2.94 -4.31
N ALA A 57 -8.12 -3.72 -4.98
CA ALA A 57 -8.52 -4.93 -5.66
C ALA A 57 -8.13 -6.12 -4.79
N VAL A 58 -8.99 -7.14 -4.77
CA VAL A 58 -8.66 -8.41 -4.12
C VAL A 58 -7.43 -9.01 -4.83
N PRO A 59 -6.46 -9.57 -4.08
CA PRO A 59 -5.33 -10.26 -4.69
C PRO A 59 -5.81 -11.28 -5.74
N GLY A 60 -5.29 -11.20 -6.97
CA GLY A 60 -5.64 -12.09 -8.07
C GLY A 60 -6.51 -11.46 -9.18
N ASP A 61 -7.28 -10.40 -8.92
CA ASP A 61 -7.93 -9.65 -10.01
C ASP A 61 -6.93 -8.67 -10.61
N THR A 62 -6.44 -8.95 -11.82
CA THR A 62 -5.40 -8.17 -12.53
C THR A 62 -5.94 -7.40 -13.74
N THR A 63 -7.25 -7.43 -13.96
CA THR A 63 -7.85 -6.97 -15.23
C THR A 63 -8.08 -5.46 -15.31
N ALA A 64 -8.09 -4.77 -14.16
CA ALA A 64 -8.35 -3.34 -14.07
C ALA A 64 -7.24 -2.58 -13.31
N PRO A 65 -7.05 -1.27 -13.59
CA PRO A 65 -6.27 -0.40 -12.72
C PRO A 65 -6.79 -0.46 -11.29
N GLY A 66 -5.87 -0.61 -10.34
CA GLY A 66 -6.22 -0.84 -8.95
C GLY A 66 -4.98 -1.00 -8.10
N ALA A 67 -5.17 -1.16 -6.80
CA ALA A 67 -4.08 -1.33 -5.86
C ALA A 67 -4.29 -2.59 -5.02
N THR A 68 -3.20 -3.32 -4.77
CA THR A 68 -3.14 -4.31 -3.68
C THR A 68 -2.30 -3.71 -2.58
N VAL A 69 -2.75 -3.81 -1.33
CA VAL A 69 -2.04 -3.23 -0.17
C VAL A 69 -1.89 -4.31 0.88
N ALA A 70 -0.65 -4.52 1.33
CA ALA A 70 -0.31 -5.35 2.46
C ALA A 70 0.30 -4.46 3.55
N VAL A 71 -0.11 -4.66 4.79
CA VAL A 71 0.41 -3.94 5.95
C VAL A 71 1.04 -4.94 6.89
N ARG A 72 2.22 -4.61 7.42
CA ARG A 72 2.84 -5.27 8.55
C ARG A 72 3.00 -4.27 9.67
N TYR A 73 2.73 -4.65 10.91
CA TYR A 73 2.97 -3.79 12.06
C TYR A 73 3.35 -4.61 13.28
N LEU A 74 3.94 -3.95 14.28
CA LEU A 74 4.23 -4.57 15.57
C LEU A 74 3.23 -4.10 16.62
N LEU A 75 2.69 -5.02 17.40
CA LEU A 75 1.91 -4.73 18.60
C LEU A 75 2.56 -5.46 19.77
N ARG A 76 3.16 -4.72 20.71
CA ARG A 76 3.89 -5.30 21.86
C ARG A 76 4.90 -6.37 21.43
N GLU A 77 5.73 -6.07 20.44
CA GLU A 77 6.73 -6.96 19.83
C GLU A 77 6.17 -8.16 19.03
N ALA A 78 4.86 -8.38 19.01
CA ALA A 78 4.24 -9.37 18.13
C ALA A 78 4.10 -8.81 16.72
N GLY A 79 4.54 -9.58 15.72
CA GLY A 79 4.39 -9.24 14.31
C GLY A 79 2.98 -9.53 13.81
N HIS A 80 2.34 -8.52 13.26
CA HIS A 80 1.00 -8.54 12.71
C HIS A 80 1.03 -8.18 11.23
N ALA A 81 0.23 -8.84 10.41
CA ALA A 81 0.16 -8.54 8.99
C ALA A 81 -1.19 -8.90 8.39
N PHE A 82 -1.66 -8.09 7.44
CA PHE A 82 -2.89 -8.35 6.71
C PHE A 82 -2.91 -7.64 5.36
N PHE A 83 -3.76 -8.12 4.45
CA PHE A 83 -4.06 -7.46 3.18
C PHE A 83 -5.32 -6.62 3.30
N PHE A 84 -5.35 -5.48 2.63
CA PHE A 84 -6.59 -4.73 2.48
C PHE A 84 -7.54 -5.50 1.57
N ASP A 85 -8.77 -5.72 2.03
CA ASP A 85 -9.85 -6.27 1.23
C ASP A 85 -10.79 -5.16 0.70
N THR A 86 -10.68 -3.97 1.28
CA THR A 86 -11.56 -2.83 1.03
C THR A 86 -10.79 -1.52 1.17
N GLY A 87 -11.20 -0.51 0.40
CA GLY A 87 -10.67 0.85 0.51
C GLY A 87 -10.14 1.42 -0.80
N THR A 88 -9.33 2.47 -0.68
CA THR A 88 -8.79 3.24 -1.80
C THR A 88 -7.36 3.71 -1.53
N VAL A 89 -6.56 3.75 -2.58
CA VAL A 89 -5.24 4.40 -2.64
C VAL A 89 -5.38 5.70 -3.44
N GLU A 90 -5.33 6.83 -2.76
CA GLU A 90 -5.25 8.14 -3.38
C GLU A 90 -3.80 8.44 -3.72
N VAL A 91 -3.51 8.57 -5.02
CA VAL A 91 -2.19 8.97 -5.51
C VAL A 91 -2.27 10.41 -5.97
N ARG A 92 -1.28 11.21 -5.58
CA ARG A 92 -1.04 12.56 -6.08
C ARG A 92 0.32 12.57 -6.74
N ARG A 93 0.34 12.78 -8.05
CA ARG A 93 1.57 12.92 -8.82
C ARG A 93 1.94 14.39 -8.94
N ASP A 94 3.20 14.68 -8.63
CA ASP A 94 3.82 15.98 -8.82
C ASP A 94 5.14 15.78 -9.58
N GLY A 95 5.08 15.96 -10.90
CA GLY A 95 6.20 15.70 -11.81
C GLY A 95 6.76 14.28 -11.69
N ALA A 96 7.97 14.18 -11.15
CA ALA A 96 8.72 12.94 -10.94
C ALA A 96 8.56 12.37 -9.52
N LYS A 97 7.63 12.89 -8.72
CA LYS A 97 7.33 12.41 -7.37
C LYS A 97 5.86 12.02 -7.24
N VAL A 98 5.58 11.16 -6.26
CA VAL A 98 4.24 10.84 -5.82
C VAL A 98 4.10 11.00 -4.32
N GLY A 99 2.98 11.60 -3.91
CA GLY A 99 2.46 11.50 -2.57
C GLY A 99 1.13 10.77 -2.61
N GLY A 100 0.56 10.51 -1.44
CA GLY A 100 -0.71 9.84 -1.39
C GLY A 100 -1.17 9.47 -0.01
N ARG A 101 -2.38 8.90 -0.01
CA ARG A 101 -3.07 8.44 1.17
C ARG A 101 -3.76 7.14 0.86
N ILE A 102 -3.54 6.15 1.71
CA ILE A 102 -4.19 4.86 1.66
C ILE A 102 -5.18 4.85 2.80
N GLN A 103 -6.44 4.54 2.51
CA GLN A 103 -7.44 4.31 3.52
C GLN A 103 -8.23 3.07 3.17
N GLY A 104 -8.26 2.12 4.10
CA GLY A 104 -8.94 0.86 3.88
C GLY A 104 -8.97 0.03 5.14
N SER A 105 -9.36 -1.23 4.97
CA SER A 105 -9.34 -2.21 6.04
C SER A 105 -9.04 -3.60 5.48
N GLY A 106 -8.62 -4.48 6.36
CA GLY A 106 -8.50 -5.91 6.09
C GLY A 106 -8.88 -6.71 7.32
N ILE A 107 -8.88 -8.05 7.18
CA ILE A 107 -9.16 -8.97 8.27
C ILE A 107 -7.85 -9.54 8.79
N GLU A 108 -7.66 -9.45 10.10
CA GLU A 108 -6.56 -10.08 10.82
C GLU A 108 -7.12 -10.79 12.05
N ASN A 109 -6.82 -12.08 12.23
CA ASN A 109 -7.32 -12.87 13.37
C ASN A 109 -8.84 -12.74 13.59
N ALA A 110 -9.61 -12.74 12.49
CA ALA A 110 -11.06 -12.52 12.45
C ALA A 110 -11.55 -11.12 12.90
N ILE A 111 -10.65 -10.15 13.06
CA ILE A 111 -10.98 -8.76 13.40
C ILE A 111 -10.76 -7.89 12.17
N ARG A 112 -11.72 -6.99 11.89
CA ARG A 112 -11.57 -5.99 10.83
C ARG A 112 -10.74 -4.82 11.37
N THR A 113 -9.59 -4.61 10.76
CA THR A 113 -8.63 -3.58 11.19
C THR A 113 -8.61 -2.42 10.20
N PRO A 114 -9.23 -1.26 10.51
CA PRO A 114 -9.13 -0.07 9.68
C PRO A 114 -7.74 0.55 9.80
N THR A 115 -7.17 0.97 8.67
CA THR A 115 -5.82 1.54 8.63
C THR A 115 -5.75 2.72 7.66
N ARG A 116 -5.00 3.74 8.07
CA ARG A 116 -4.67 4.90 7.24
C ARG A 116 -3.17 5.06 7.14
N ILE A 117 -2.67 5.19 5.92
CA ILE A 117 -1.25 5.42 5.65
C ILE A 117 -1.10 6.68 4.80
N GLU A 118 -0.14 7.52 5.13
CA GLU A 118 0.24 8.68 4.34
C GLU A 118 1.70 8.58 3.92
N TYR A 119 1.97 8.95 2.68
CA TYR A 119 3.32 9.07 2.13
C TYR A 119 3.40 10.33 1.26
N ARG A 120 4.59 10.94 1.21
CA ARG A 120 4.81 12.22 0.52
C ARG A 120 6.18 12.21 -0.15
N ASP A 121 6.29 12.99 -1.21
CA ASP A 121 7.56 13.26 -1.89
C ASP A 121 8.37 12.04 -2.35
N VAL A 122 7.69 10.93 -2.65
CA VAL A 122 8.33 9.67 -3.05
C VAL A 122 8.78 9.76 -4.51
N PRO A 123 10.08 9.66 -4.82
CA PRO A 123 10.55 9.70 -6.20
C PRO A 123 9.98 8.53 -7.00
N LEU A 124 9.52 8.81 -8.22
CA LEU A 124 9.14 7.78 -9.18
C LEU A 124 10.39 7.18 -9.85
N PRO A 125 10.43 5.86 -10.06
CA PRO A 125 11.51 5.19 -10.77
C PRO A 125 11.58 5.67 -12.22
N ARG A 126 12.81 5.74 -12.74
CA ARG A 126 13.04 6.01 -14.17
C ARG A 126 12.40 4.89 -15.00
N PRO A 127 11.94 5.17 -16.24
CA PRO A 127 11.29 4.15 -17.08
C PRO A 127 12.14 2.90 -17.35
N THR A 128 13.47 3.03 -17.29
CA THR A 128 14.44 1.95 -17.52
C THR A 128 14.78 1.14 -16.27
N ASP A 129 14.41 1.63 -15.08
CA ASP A 129 14.72 1.00 -13.80
C ASP A 129 13.54 0.13 -13.38
N THR A 130 13.60 -1.15 -13.77
CA THR A 130 12.52 -2.11 -13.53
C THR A 130 12.99 -3.31 -12.72
N VAL A 131 12.15 -3.76 -11.79
CA VAL A 131 12.37 -4.96 -10.99
C VAL A 131 11.29 -6.02 -11.27
N PRO A 132 11.58 -7.32 -11.07
CA PRO A 132 10.54 -8.33 -11.01
C PRO A 132 9.61 -8.07 -9.82
N CYS A 133 8.32 -7.87 -10.07
CA CYS A 133 7.30 -7.63 -9.03
C CYS A 133 6.33 -8.81 -8.88
N ALA A 134 6.67 -9.99 -9.40
CA ALA A 134 5.82 -11.16 -9.22
C ALA A 134 5.73 -11.49 -7.73
N ALA A 135 4.51 -11.71 -7.23
CA ALA A 135 4.31 -12.26 -5.90
C ALA A 135 5.05 -13.61 -5.84
N GLN A 136 6.03 -13.71 -4.93
CA GLN A 136 6.68 -14.98 -4.66
C GLN A 136 5.79 -15.78 -3.70
N PRO A 137 5.50 -17.05 -4.01
CA PRO A 137 4.70 -17.92 -3.14
C PRO A 137 5.41 -18.27 -1.84
#